data_AF-A0A1E1MUC1-F1
#
_entry.id   AF-A0A1E1MUC1-F1
#
_cell.length_a   1.000
_cell.length_b   1.000
_cell.length_c   1.000
_cell.angle_alpha   90.00
_cell.angle_beta   90.00
_cell.angle_gamma   90.00
#
_symmetry.space_group_name_H-M   'P 1'
#
loop_
_entity.id
_entity.type
_entity.pdbx_description
1 polymer ?
#
loop_
_entity_poly.entity_id
_entity_poly.type
_entity_poly.pdbx_seq_one_letter_code
_entity_poly.pdbx_strand_id
1 'polypeptide(L)'
;MLNLLAFKPGRKSEYLKDGAAFAASAGSSRGGNAKIVGSVVNSDTGGNQDEGEDVKGEGWDEIALAHYPSLWHFADMLASEEYQDVNKRYRVGSLRDTCILCTSEVGIEEMGGMGATSAKL
;
A
#
# COMPACT_ATOMS: atom_id res chain seq x y z
N MET A 1 1.13 1.45 7.61
CA MET A 1 0.20 2.16 6.70
C MET A 1 -0.26 1.21 5.61
N LEU A 2 -1.49 0.74 5.74
CA LEU A 2 -2.15 -0.10 4.73
C LEU A 2 -2.85 0.81 3.72
N ASN A 3 -2.54 0.63 2.44
CA ASN A 3 -3.10 1.39 1.32
C ASN A 3 -3.98 0.44 0.50
N LEU A 4 -5.18 0.92 0.18
CA LEU A 4 -6.05 0.35 -0.84
C LEU A 4 -6.18 1.37 -1.97
N LEU A 5 -6.00 0.91 -3.20
CA LEU A 5 -5.81 1.77 -4.35
C LEU A 5 -6.75 1.34 -5.47
N ALA A 6 -7.54 2.27 -5.97
CA ALA A 6 -8.33 2.08 -7.17
C ALA A 6 -7.81 3.04 -8.23
N PHE A 7 -7.42 2.53 -9.39
CA PHE A 7 -6.85 3.30 -10.48
C PHE A 7 -7.95 3.84 -11.41
N LYS A 8 -7.66 4.97 -12.04
CA LYS A 8 -8.39 5.35 -13.25
C LYS A 8 -7.98 4.42 -14.40
N PRO A 9 -8.86 4.17 -15.38
CA PRO A 9 -8.56 3.29 -16.51
C PRO A 9 -7.24 3.63 -17.20
N GLY A 10 -6.37 2.63 -17.41
CA GLY A 10 -5.06 2.80 -18.04
C GLY A 10 -4.03 3.64 -17.26
N ARG A 11 -4.28 3.99 -15.99
CA ARG A 11 -3.38 4.86 -15.19
C ARG A 11 -2.47 4.12 -14.22
N LYS A 12 -2.59 2.79 -14.10
CA LYS A 12 -1.74 1.97 -13.21
C LYS A 12 -0.24 2.17 -13.48
N SER A 13 0.18 2.15 -14.74
CA SER A 13 1.59 2.34 -15.12
C SER A 13 2.14 3.72 -14.72
N GLU A 14 1.30 4.76 -14.75
CA GLU A 14 1.67 6.09 -14.27
C GLU A 14 1.77 6.11 -12.74
N TYR A 15 0.85 5.44 -12.04
CA TYR A 15 0.92 5.29 -10.58
C TYR A 15 2.17 4.52 -10.13
N LEU A 16 2.62 3.49 -10.85
CA LEU A 16 3.84 2.75 -10.47
C LEU A 16 5.09 3.65 -10.44
N LYS A 17 5.08 4.79 -11.14
CA LYS A 17 6.15 5.81 -11.04
C LYS A 17 6.15 6.52 -9.67
N ASP A 18 4.98 6.70 -9.04
CA ASP A 18 4.84 7.16 -7.64
C ASP A 18 5.55 6.19 -6.70
N GLY A 19 5.23 4.90 -6.81
CA GLY A 19 5.83 3.84 -5.97
C GLY A 19 7.34 3.72 -6.15
N ALA A 20 7.84 3.80 -7.39
CA ALA A 20 9.27 3.76 -7.68
C ALA A 20 10.01 4.97 -7.09
N ALA A 21 9.45 6.18 -7.22
CA ALA A 21 10.03 7.39 -6.64
C ALA A 21 9.98 7.36 -5.10
N PHE A 22 8.88 6.87 -4.52
CA PHE A 22 8.75 6.65 -3.08
C PHE A 22 9.85 5.73 -2.53
N ALA A 23 10.12 4.61 -3.21
CA ALA A 23 11.16 3.67 -2.82
C ALA A 23 12.58 4.25 -2.99
N ALA A 24 12.80 5.03 -4.05
CA ALA A 24 14.12 5.59 -4.37
C ALA A 24 14.57 6.72 -3.43
N SER A 25 13.65 7.53 -2.89
CA SER A 25 14.03 8.68 -2.07
C SER A 25 13.02 9.06 -0.97
N ALA A 26 11.86 9.61 -1.34
CA ALA A 26 11.01 10.36 -0.42
C ALA A 26 10.47 9.50 0.74
N GLY A 27 10.19 8.23 0.49
CA GLY A 27 9.79 7.26 1.51
C GLY A 27 10.97 6.70 2.28
N SER A 28 11.96 6.16 1.56
CA SER A 28 13.08 5.41 2.16
C SER A 28 14.02 6.28 3.00
N SER A 29 14.26 7.53 2.60
CA SER A 29 15.10 8.48 3.35
C SER A 29 14.54 8.82 4.75
N ARG A 30 13.23 8.63 4.95
CA ARG A 30 12.53 8.86 6.23
C ARG A 30 12.11 7.56 6.91
N GLY A 31 12.71 6.44 6.52
CA GLY A 31 12.47 5.11 7.11
C GLY A 31 11.23 4.39 6.60
N GLY A 32 10.58 4.90 5.56
CA GLY A 32 9.48 4.23 4.88
C GLY A 32 9.95 2.97 4.15
N ASN A 33 9.26 1.84 4.37
CA ASN A 33 9.56 0.57 3.71
C ASN A 33 8.27 -0.09 3.20
N ALA A 34 8.15 -0.29 1.89
CA ALA A 34 7.05 -1.03 1.30
C ALA A 34 7.23 -2.55 1.57
N LYS A 35 6.55 -3.06 2.60
CA LYS A 35 6.62 -4.45 3.03
C LYS A 35 5.83 -5.40 2.13
N ILE A 36 4.67 -4.96 1.66
CA ILE A 36 3.77 -5.76 0.81
C ILE A 36 3.25 -4.85 -0.29
N VAL A 37 3.27 -5.32 -1.53
CA VAL A 37 2.58 -4.70 -2.67
C VAL A 37 2.01 -5.84 -3.51
N GLY A 38 0.74 -5.78 -3.88
CA GLY A 38 0.11 -6.83 -4.67
C GLY A 38 -1.20 -6.39 -5.31
N SER A 39 -1.54 -7.04 -6.42
CA SER A 39 -2.85 -6.87 -7.06
C SER A 39 -3.95 -7.52 -6.23
N VAL A 40 -5.10 -6.86 -6.16
CA VAL A 40 -6.31 -7.45 -5.57
C VAL A 40 -6.89 -8.47 -6.54
N VAL A 41 -7.22 -9.66 -6.04
CA VAL A 41 -7.89 -10.71 -6.82
C VAL A 41 -9.40 -10.51 -6.71
N ASN A 42 -10.06 -10.24 -7.83
CA ASN A 42 -11.53 -10.14 -7.87
C ASN A 42 -12.13 -11.54 -8.12
N SER A 43 -13.00 -12.01 -7.22
CA SER A 43 -13.59 -13.36 -7.27
C SER A 43 -14.68 -13.53 -8.33
N ASP A 44 -15.14 -12.45 -8.95
CA ASP A 44 -16.40 -12.46 -9.71
C ASP A 44 -16.23 -12.61 -11.23
N THR A 45 -15.00 -12.75 -11.74
CA THR A 45 -14.76 -13.02 -13.16
C THR A 45 -14.14 -14.40 -13.36
N GLY A 46 -15.00 -15.41 -13.53
CA GLY A 46 -14.63 -16.67 -14.16
C GLY A 46 -14.31 -16.44 -15.64
N GLY A 47 -13.06 -16.14 -15.96
CA GLY A 47 -12.59 -15.97 -17.34
C GLY A 47 -11.20 -15.37 -17.36
N ASN A 48 -10.31 -15.96 -18.16
CA ASN A 48 -8.94 -15.53 -18.42
C ASN A 48 -8.77 -14.01 -18.33
N GLN A 49 -8.10 -13.54 -17.28
CA GLN A 49 -7.52 -12.19 -17.27
C GLN A 49 -6.28 -12.24 -18.15
N ASP A 50 -6.49 -11.97 -19.45
CA ASP A 50 -5.41 -11.49 -20.31
C ASP A 50 -4.88 -10.17 -19.71
N GLU A 51 -3.57 -9.96 -19.76
CA GLU A 51 -2.82 -8.86 -19.10
C GLU A 51 -3.12 -7.45 -19.66
N GLY A 52 -4.37 -7.12 -20.01
CA GLY A 52 -4.72 -5.87 -20.66
C GLY A 52 -6.16 -5.38 -20.56
N GLU A 53 -7.09 -6.14 -19.97
CA GLU A 53 -8.46 -5.67 -19.80
C GLU A 53 -8.78 -5.36 -18.33
N ASP A 54 -8.81 -4.06 -18.02
CA ASP A 54 -9.34 -3.48 -16.78
C ASP A 54 -10.77 -4.01 -16.55
N VAL A 55 -10.92 -5.07 -15.74
CA VAL A 55 -12.23 -5.56 -15.30
C VAL A 55 -12.89 -4.44 -14.51
N LYS A 56 -13.82 -3.76 -15.18
CA LYS A 56 -14.62 -2.65 -14.66
C LYS A 56 -15.49 -3.14 -13.50
N GLY A 57 -15.05 -2.91 -12.27
CA GLY A 57 -15.81 -3.23 -11.07
C GLY A 57 -15.43 -2.35 -9.90
N GLU A 58 -16.38 -2.09 -9.00
CA GLU A 58 -16.38 -1.11 -7.90
C GLU A 58 -15.42 -1.44 -6.73
N GLY A 59 -14.26 -2.01 -7.03
CA GLY A 59 -13.31 -2.50 -6.03
C GLY A 59 -11.96 -1.79 -6.03
N TRP A 60 -11.05 -2.33 -5.22
CA TRP A 60 -9.64 -1.95 -5.18
C TRP A 60 -8.86 -2.77 -6.22
N ASP A 61 -7.87 -2.16 -6.86
CA ASP A 61 -6.99 -2.81 -7.84
C ASP A 61 -5.69 -3.29 -7.20
N GLU A 62 -5.19 -2.57 -6.19
CA GLU A 62 -3.91 -2.84 -5.54
C GLU A 62 -3.99 -2.60 -4.02
N ILE A 63 -3.25 -3.43 -3.29
CA ILE A 63 -3.01 -3.33 -1.87
C ILE A 63 -1.52 -3.12 -1.61
N ALA A 64 -1.18 -2.17 -0.72
CA ALA A 64 0.19 -1.96 -0.31
C ALA A 64 0.31 -1.71 1.20
N LEU A 65 1.28 -2.35 1.85
CA LEU A 65 1.61 -2.13 3.26
C LEU A 65 2.98 -1.44 3.35
N ALA A 66 2.99 -0.17 3.74
CA ALA A 66 4.20 0.57 4.05
C ALA A 66 4.41 0.66 5.57
N HIS A 67 5.60 0.28 6.02
CA HIS A 67 6.07 0.45 7.39
C HIS A 67 6.80 1.78 7.54
N TYR A 68 6.63 2.42 8.70
CA TYR A 68 7.41 3.58 9.13
C TYR A 68 7.81 3.38 10.61
N PRO A 69 8.97 3.89 11.06
CA PRO A 69 9.41 3.74 12.44
C PRO A 69 8.45 4.41 13.45
N SER A 70 7.79 5.49 13.05
CA SER A 70 6.72 6.12 13.82
C SER A 70 5.75 6.92 12.94
N LEU A 71 4.61 7.32 13.50
CA LEU A 71 3.68 8.23 12.84
C LEU A 71 4.32 9.55 12.41
N TRP A 72 5.30 10.04 13.17
CA TRP A 72 6.01 11.27 12.84
C TRP A 72 6.86 11.14 11.58
N HIS A 73 7.46 9.97 11.35
CA HIS A 73 8.20 9.71 10.10
C HIS A 73 7.27 9.70 8.89
N PHE A 74 6.06 9.17 9.04
CA PHE A 74 5.04 9.25 8.00
C PHE A 74 4.57 10.69 7.76
N ALA A 75 4.28 11.44 8.83
CA ALA A 75 3.84 12.83 8.72
C ALA A 75 4.91 13.74 8.09
N ASP A 76 6.16 13.55 8.47
CA ASP A 76 7.33 14.25 7.93
C ASP A 76 7.53 13.93 6.44
N MET A 77 7.35 12.67 6.03
CA MET A 77 7.32 12.28 4.62
C MET A 77 6.20 12.97 3.84
N LEU A 78 4.97 12.97 4.38
CA LEU A 78 3.84 13.67 3.76
C LEU A 78 4.08 15.18 3.64
N ALA A 79 4.75 15.81 4.59
CA ALA A 79 5.00 17.24 4.59
C ALA A 79 6.14 17.67 3.64
N SER A 80 6.96 16.73 3.16
CA SER A 80 8.12 17.05 2.34
C SER A 80 7.75 17.51 0.93
N GLU A 81 8.46 18.54 0.43
CA GLU A 81 8.27 19.05 -0.94
C GLU A 81 8.51 17.98 -1.99
N GLU A 82 9.57 17.18 -1.81
CA GLU A 82 9.90 16.07 -2.70
C GLU A 82 8.75 15.06 -2.84
N TYR A 83 8.15 14.65 -1.71
CA TYR A 83 6.99 13.78 -1.76
C TYR A 83 5.79 14.47 -2.41
N GLN A 84 5.53 15.74 -2.07
CA GLN A 84 4.40 16.48 -2.61
C GLN A 84 4.47 16.63 -4.14
N ASP A 85 5.66 16.80 -4.71
CA ASP A 85 5.86 16.89 -6.15
C ASP A 85 5.60 15.55 -6.85
N VAL A 86 6.13 14.46 -6.30
CA VAL A 86 5.90 13.09 -6.81
C VAL A 86 4.42 12.73 -6.71
N ASN A 87 3.79 12.98 -5.54
CA ASN A 87 2.38 12.73 -5.28
C ASN A 87 1.47 13.49 -6.27
N LYS A 88 1.70 14.79 -6.47
CA LYS A 88 0.91 15.58 -7.42
C LYS A 88 1.06 15.07 -8.85
N ARG A 89 2.28 14.67 -9.24
CA ARG A 89 2.60 14.28 -10.61
C ARG A 89 2.07 12.89 -10.98
N TYR A 90 2.26 11.91 -10.10
CA TYR A 90 2.03 10.50 -10.42
C TYR A 90 0.86 9.87 -9.67
N ARG A 91 0.59 10.29 -8.43
CA ARG A 91 -0.44 9.69 -7.57
C ARG A 91 -1.83 10.27 -7.79
N VAL A 92 -2.01 11.56 -7.56
CA VAL A 92 -3.32 12.24 -7.55
C VAL A 92 -4.06 12.08 -8.89
N GLY A 93 -3.33 12.18 -10.00
CA GLY A 93 -3.90 12.04 -11.34
C GLY A 93 -4.33 10.61 -11.67
N SER A 94 -3.77 9.60 -11.02
CA SER A 94 -3.87 8.20 -11.42
C SER A 94 -4.88 7.40 -10.60
N LEU A 95 -5.20 7.84 -9.38
CA LEU A 95 -6.15 7.18 -8.50
C LEU A 95 -7.58 7.67 -8.77
N ARG A 96 -8.50 6.72 -8.95
CA ARG A 96 -9.95 6.93 -8.87
C ARG A 96 -10.36 7.09 -7.42
N ASP A 97 -9.82 6.25 -6.54
CA ASP A 97 -10.07 6.28 -5.10
C ASP A 97 -8.85 5.72 -4.34
N THR A 98 -8.71 6.09 -3.07
CA THR A 98 -7.69 5.53 -2.18
C THR A 98 -8.13 5.57 -0.72
N CYS A 99 -7.84 4.48 0.00
CA CYS A 99 -7.99 4.41 1.45
C CYS A 99 -6.62 4.15 2.07
N ILE A 100 -6.27 4.92 3.10
CA ILE A 100 -5.07 4.71 3.90
C ILE A 100 -5.48 4.45 5.34
N LEU A 101 -5.13 3.27 5.84
CA LEU A 101 -5.37 2.86 7.21
C LEU A 101 -4.05 2.85 7.99
N CYS A 102 -4.07 3.52 9.15
CA CYS A 102 -2.99 3.38 10.11
C CYS A 102 -3.14 2.04 10.84
N THR A 103 -2.10 1.21 10.74
CA THR A 103 -2.09 -0.14 11.28
C THR A 103 -0.85 -0.35 12.15
N SER A 104 -1.00 -1.20 13.16
CA SER A 104 0.11 -1.72 13.97
C SER A 104 0.30 -3.20 13.65
N GLU A 105 1.54 -3.62 13.54
CA GLU A 105 1.88 -5.04 13.41
C GLU A 105 1.73 -5.71 14.78
N VAL A 106 1.11 -6.88 14.82
CA VAL A 106 0.92 -7.67 16.04
C VAL A 106 1.54 -9.05 15.80
N GLY A 107 2.38 -9.51 16.74
CA GLY A 107 2.94 -10.86 16.67
C GLY A 107 1.86 -11.90 16.96
N ILE A 108 1.77 -12.96 16.15
CA ILE A 108 0.83 -14.06 16.40
C ILE A 108 1.13 -14.75 17.73
N GLU A 109 2.41 -14.83 18.12
CA GLU A 109 2.85 -15.35 19.42
C GLU A 109 2.37 -14.48 20.60
N GLU A 110 2.29 -13.17 20.39
CA GLU A 110 1.82 -12.20 21.39
C GLU A 110 0.29 -12.29 21.59
N MET A 111 -0.46 -12.69 20.55
CA MET A 111 -1.89 -12.97 20.65
C MET A 111 -2.21 -14.35 21.25
N GLY A 112 -1.28 -15.32 21.11
CA GLY A 112 -1.39 -16.66 21.72
C GLY A 112 -1.10 -16.70 23.22
N GLY A 113 -0.52 -15.64 23.78
CA GLY A 113 -0.20 -15.51 25.21
C GLY A 113 -1.42 -15.42 26.15
N MET A 114 -2.63 -15.24 25.61
CA MET A 114 -3.87 -15.33 26.40
C MET A 114 -4.38 -16.78 26.58
N GLY A 115 -3.70 -17.79 26.04
CA GLY A 115 -4.14 -19.19 26.09
C GLY A 115 -3.11 -20.25 26.50
N ALA A 116 -1.81 -19.97 26.52
CA ALA A 116 -0.80 -20.99 26.79
C ALA A 116 -0.26 -20.90 28.24
N THR A 117 -1.00 -21.50 29.18
CA THR A 117 -0.42 -21.85 30.47
C THR A 117 0.52 -23.05 30.29
N SER A 118 1.76 -22.90 30.76
CA SER A 118 2.80 -23.90 31.05
C SER A 118 2.62 -25.33 30.54
N ALA A 119 3.59 -25.77 29.73
CA ALA A 119 4.22 -27.06 29.92
C ALA A 119 5.71 -26.94 29.64
N LYS A 120 6.52 -26.81 30.70
CA LYS A 120 7.94 -27.15 30.66
C LYS A 120 8.07 -28.66 30.63
N LEU A 121 8.89 -29.18 29.72
CA LEU A 121 9.61 -30.44 29.87
C LEU A 121 11.10 -30.12 29.85
#